data_AF-A0A924KVG2-F1
#
_entry.id   AF-A0A924KVG2-F1
#
_cell.length_a   1.000
_cell.length_b   1.000
_cell.length_c   1.000
_cell.angle_alpha   90.00
_cell.angle_beta   90.00
_cell.angle_gamma   90.00
#
_symmetry.space_group_name_H-M   'P 1'
#
loop_
_entity.id
_entity.type
_entity.pdbx_description
1 polymer ?
#
loop_
_entity_poly.entity_id
_entity_poly.type
_entity_poly.pdbx_seq_one_letter_code
_entity_poly.pdbx_strand_id
1 'polypeptide(L)' 'MLDLVLERQAFGTHVDLHDLHADQVDASREYGVSLLSALPEPGDYAALVVAVAHDEFRQLGIGGLWPPSQWAGGNL' A
#
# COMPACT_ATOMS: atom_id res chain seq x y z
N MET A 1 5.01 10.56 3.52
CA MET A 1 4.59 9.16 3.39
C MET A 1 5.53 8.23 4.15
N LEU A 2 6.85 8.39 4.00
CA LEU A 2 7.82 7.47 4.58
C LEU A 2 7.75 7.34 6.11
N ASP A 3 7.49 8.42 6.86
CA ASP A 3 7.40 8.39 8.33
C ASP A 3 6.36 7.37 8.83
N LEU A 4 5.20 7.33 8.16
CA LEU A 4 4.14 6.37 8.48
C LEU A 4 4.62 4.92 8.32
N VAL A 5 5.42 4.64 7.30
CA VAL A 5 5.94 3.30 7.01
C VAL A 5 6.93 2.88 8.08
N LEU A 6 7.91 3.76 8.35
CA LEU A 6 8.98 3.50 9.31
C LEU A 6 8.42 3.30 10.72
N GLU A 7 7.45 4.13 11.14
CA GLU A 7 6.77 3.96 12.43
C GLU A 7 6.06 2.60 12.50
N ARG A 8 5.31 2.20 11.49
CA ARG A 8 4.56 0.93 11.50
C ARG A 8 5.48 -0.29 11.52
N GLN A 9 6.57 -0.23 10.76
CA GLN A 9 7.61 -1.25 10.81
C GLN A 9 8.28 -1.32 12.19
N ALA A 10 8.51 -0.19 12.86
CA ALA A 10 9.04 -0.16 14.23
C ALA A 10 8.11 -0.82 15.26
N PHE A 11 6.79 -0.82 15.01
CA PHE A 11 5.81 -1.58 15.81
C PHE A 11 5.68 -3.06 15.42
N GLY A 12 6.55 -3.58 14.55
CA GLY A 12 6.58 -4.98 14.12
C GLY A 12 5.55 -5.34 13.05
N THR A 13 4.95 -4.36 12.38
CA THR A 13 4.04 -4.61 11.26
C THR A 13 4.84 -4.80 9.98
N HIS A 14 4.53 -5.84 9.21
CA HIS A 14 5.04 -5.96 7.85
C HIS A 14 4.33 -4.95 6.95
N VAL A 15 5.09 -4.06 6.33
CA VAL A 15 4.57 -2.99 5.48
C VAL A 15 5.32 -3.01 4.16
N ASP A 16 4.56 -3.23 3.09
CA ASP A 16 5.01 -3.06 1.71
C ASP A 16 4.41 -1.78 1.12
N LEU A 17 5.13 -1.22 0.16
CA LEU A 17 4.79 0.06 -0.46
C LEU A 17 4.50 -0.12 -1.93
N HIS A 18 3.55 0.65 -2.46
CA HIS A 18 3.32 0.76 -3.89
C HIS A 18 3.13 2.22 -4.26
N ASP A 19 3.93 2.71 -5.20
CA ASP A 19 3.89 4.08 -5.71
C ASP A 19 4.32 4.06 -7.18
N LEU A 20 3.47 4.56 -8.07
CA LEU A 20 3.72 4.59 -9.51
C LEU A 20 4.63 5.75 -9.92
N HIS A 21 4.82 6.74 -9.05
CA HIS A 21 5.60 7.95 -9.32
C HIS A 21 7.02 7.85 -8.74
N ALA A 22 7.27 6.90 -7.85
CA ALA A 22 8.58 6.65 -7.27
C ALA A 22 9.37 5.59 -8.06
N ASP A 23 10.64 5.85 -8.30
CA ASP A 23 11.57 4.86 -8.87
C ASP A 23 12.02 3.87 -7.78
N GLN A 24 12.00 2.57 -8.09
CA GLN A 24 12.33 1.52 -7.13
C GLN A 24 13.80 1.55 -6.69
N VAL A 25 14.72 1.85 -7.61
CA VAL A 25 16.16 1.85 -7.35
C VAL A 25 16.51 3.03 -6.46
N ASP A 26 15.98 4.20 -6.77
CA ASP A 26 16.23 5.40 -5.96
C ASP A 26 15.55 5.30 -4.59
N ALA A 27 14.32 4.78 -4.51
CA ALA A 27 13.64 4.55 -3.23
C ALA A 27 14.42 3.61 -2.31
N SER A 28 14.97 2.53 -2.86
CA SER A 28 15.82 1.60 -2.10
C SER A 28 17.14 2.23 -1.69
N ARG A 29 17.81 2.96 -2.60
CA ARG A 29 19.12 3.57 -2.33
C ARG A 29 19.03 4.70 -1.29
N GLU A 30 18.03 5.56 -1.40
CA GLU A 30 17.91 6.78 -0.59
C GLU A 30 17.21 6.52 0.76
N TYR A 31 16.18 5.65 0.76
CA TYR A 31 15.31 5.45 1.92
C TYR A 31 15.30 4.03 2.48
N GLY A 32 15.99 3.07 1.83
CA GLY A 32 16.08 1.69 2.30
C GLY A 32 14.77 0.90 2.21
N VAL A 33 13.78 1.38 1.44
CA VAL A 33 12.49 0.72 1.27
C VAL A 33 12.38 0.01 -0.07
N SER A 34 11.53 -1.01 -0.13
CA SER A 34 11.20 -1.70 -1.38
C SER A 34 9.78 -1.36 -1.81
N LEU A 35 9.61 -1.14 -3.12
CA LEU A 35 8.32 -0.85 -3.72
C LEU A 35 7.84 -2.09 -4.49
N LEU A 36 6.59 -2.48 -4.27
CA LEU A 36 5.86 -3.44 -5.07
C LEU A 36 5.71 -2.91 -6.49
N SER A 37 5.99 -3.77 -7.47
CA SER A 37 5.84 -3.45 -8.90
C SER A 37 4.39 -3.49 -9.38
N ALA A 38 3.51 -4.14 -8.63
CA ALA A 38 2.09 -4.28 -8.91
C ALA A 38 1.28 -4.19 -7.62
N LEU A 39 -0.02 -3.91 -7.75
CA LEU A 39 -0.95 -4.05 -6.63
C LEU A 39 -1.01 -5.52 -6.19
N PRO A 40 -1.15 -5.78 -4.88
CA PRO A 40 -1.20 -7.13 -4.36
C PRO A 40 -2.51 -7.83 -4.67
N GLU A 41 -2.51 -9.16 -4.56
CA GLU A 41 -3.69 -9.97 -4.81
C GLU A 41 -4.65 -9.93 -3.60
N PRO A 42 -5.93 -10.25 -3.81
CA PRO A 42 -6.89 -10.31 -2.72
C PRO A 42 -6.52 -11.27 -1.60
N GLY A 43 -6.41 -10.73 -0.38
CA GLY A 43 -6.09 -11.48 0.83
C GLY A 43 -4.60 -11.49 1.20
N ASP A 44 -3.72 -10.89 0.41
CA ASP A 44 -2.29 -10.79 0.72
C ASP A 44 -2.00 -9.90 1.94
N TYR A 45 -2.87 -8.91 2.18
CA TYR A 45 -2.74 -7.95 3.28
C TYR A 45 -4.01 -7.91 4.12
N ALA A 46 -3.85 -7.59 5.41
CA ALA A 46 -4.98 -7.40 6.33
C ALA A 46 -5.59 -5.99 6.24
N ALA A 47 -4.85 -5.03 5.67
CA ALA A 47 -5.28 -3.64 5.54
C ALA A 47 -4.58 -2.96 4.37
N LEU A 48 -5.24 -1.94 3.81
CA LEU A 48 -4.69 -1.02 2.83
C LEU A 48 -4.75 0.40 3.38
N VAL A 49 -3.66 1.14 3.23
CA VAL A 49 -3.61 2.57 3.56
C VAL A 49 -3.25 3.37 2.31
N VAL A 50 -4.16 4.22 1.87
CA VAL A 50 -3.88 5.21 0.82
C VAL A 50 -3.25 6.43 1.47
N ALA A 51 -1.92 6.47 1.54
CA ALA A 51 -1.18 7.53 2.21
C ALA A 51 -1.12 8.84 1.41
N VAL A 52 -1.26 8.77 0.08
CA VAL A 52 -1.28 9.92 -0.83
C VAL A 52 -2.34 9.68 -1.91
N ALA A 53 -3.17 10.69 -2.16
CA ALA A 53 -4.30 10.60 -3.09
C ALA A 53 -3.89 10.89 -4.55
N HIS A 54 -2.94 10.12 -5.09
CA HIS A 54 -2.57 10.18 -6.51
C HIS A 54 -3.80 9.91 -7.39
N ASP A 55 -3.88 10.59 -8.55
CA ASP A 55 -5.04 10.53 -9.42
C ASP A 55 -5.32 9.10 -9.95
N GLU A 56 -4.28 8.29 -10.13
CA GLU A 56 -4.38 6.88 -10.51
C GLU A 56 -5.18 6.07 -9.49
N PHE A 57 -4.92 6.28 -8.19
CA PHE A 57 -5.67 5.62 -7.12
C PHE A 57 -7.09 6.18 -6.99
N ARG A 58 -7.29 7.47 -7.25
CA ARG A 58 -8.63 8.08 -7.27
C ARG A 58 -9.49 7.51 -8.39
N GLN A 59 -8.90 7.29 -9.57
CA GLN A 59 -9.57 6.71 -10.73
C GLN A 59 -9.90 5.23 -10.53
N LEU A 60 -8.99 4.47 -9.91
CA LEU A 60 -9.20 3.06 -9.61
C LEU A 60 -10.33 2.85 -8.58
N GLY A 61 -10.43 3.77 -7.61
CA GLY A 61 -11.46 3.76 -6.58
C GLY A 61 -11.32 2.58 -5.61
N ILE A 62 -12.18 2.55 -4.58
CA ILE A 62 -12.09 1.54 -3.52
C ILE A 62 -12.28 0.11 -4.05
N GLY A 63 -13.14 -0.09 -5.05
CA GLY A 63 -13.40 -1.42 -5.59
C GLY A 63 -12.22 -2.03 -6.36
N GLY A 64 -11.37 -1.21 -6.97
CA GLY A 64 -10.17 -1.69 -7.65
C GLY A 64 -8.96 -1.81 -6.72
N LEU A 65 -8.88 -0.98 -5.68
CA LEU A 65 -7.82 -1.03 -4.67
C LEU A 65 -8.04 -2.14 -3.62
N TRP A 66 -9.30 -2.37 -3.23
CA TRP A 66 -9.71 -3.33 -2.22
C TRP A 66 -11.03 -4.00 -2.61
N PRO A 67 -10.97 -4.97 -3.54
CA PRO A 67 -12.14 -5.67 -4.07
C PRO A 67 -13.17 -6.11 -3.02
N PRO A 68 -14.47 -6.12 -3.38
CA PRO A 68 -15.54 -6.77 -2.62
C PRO A 68 -15.41 -8.30 -2.55
N SER A 69 -14.24 -8.88 -2.53
CA SER A 69 -14.02 -10.25 -1.99
C SER A 69 -13.26 -10.18 -0.66
N GLN A 70 -12.65 -9.03 -0.36
CA GLN A 70 -11.78 -8.81 0.80
C GLN A 70 -12.52 -8.20 2.00
N TRP A 71 -13.69 -7.58 1.78
CA TRP A 71 -14.61 -7.06 2.80
C TRP A 71 -15.32 -8.12 3.69
N ALA A 72 -14.82 -9.35 3.78
CA ALA A 72 -15.44 -10.39 4.61
C ALA A 72 -15.20 -10.14 6.11
N GLY A 73 -15.98 -9.22 6.68
CA GLY A 73 -15.92 -8.80 8.07
C GLY A 73 -17.22 -8.18 8.58
N GLY A 74 -18.28 -8.99 8.65
CA GLY A 74 -19.38 -8.85 9.61
C GLY A 74 -20.50 -7.85 9.27
N ASN A 75 -21.74 -8.27 9.52
CA ASN A 75 -22.89 -7.38 9.71
C ASN A 75 -22.48 -6.12 10.48
N LEU A 76 -22.83 -4.96 9.92
CA LEU A 76 -23.29 -3.83 10.70
C LEU A 76 -24.82 -3.85 10.69
#